data_AF-A0A1G2XPE5-F1
#
_entry.id   AF-A0A1G2XPE5-F1
#
_cell.length_a   1.000
_cell.length_b   1.000
_cell.length_c   1.000
_cell.angle_alpha   90.00
_cell.angle_beta   90.00
_cell.angle_gamma   90.00
#
_symmetry.space_group_name_H-M   'P 1'
#
loop_
_entity.id
_entity.type
_entity.pdbx_description
1 polymer ?
#
loop_
_entity_poly.entity_id
_entity_poly.type
_entity_poly.pdbx_seq_one_letter_code
_entity_poly.pdbx_strand_id
1 'polypeptide(L)'
;MRTIFLVLAIFSFQSFAQILVDHNSAAQFNGIPDYWIEKVKQDLHIAYQHTSHGSQLITGMNALKNFPSFGTKYNWTDNGASGLDLDDLGIPGCADLSVGDYIDAYGVTPWVTGTRNLLNNPANNHINVIMWSWCSMNNHNITRYLENMEILVSEYSVGGTNPRAAEHPVFFIFMTGHAEGQPESGFLYIGNEQIRAHCETYDRVLFDFADIESYDPDGIYYYNRPMWDNLDYNPGRTNNWAREWCNANPGTEIEQLTTGNGVTGYTGCASCAHSDTPTTQSRLNCVLKGRACWWMFARLAGWDGRLKGCCPVMDQYNKVDFADFIVLAEAWQQYDPVSPAEVTDDGWINFKDLQALSEFWLLDCTFWQ
;
A
#
# COMPACT_ATOMS: atom_id res chain seq x y z
N MET A 1 -55.80 -0.40 21.09
CA MET A 1 -54.37 -0.22 21.41
C MET A 1 -53.61 -0.13 20.10
N ARG A 2 -52.87 0.94 19.84
CA ARG A 2 -51.97 1.03 18.68
C ARG A 2 -50.59 0.56 19.13
N THR A 3 -50.15 -0.58 18.62
CA THR A 3 -48.81 -1.11 18.85
C THR A 3 -47.83 -0.34 17.97
N ILE A 4 -46.92 0.41 18.59
CA ILE A 4 -45.82 1.08 17.90
C ILE A 4 -44.66 0.08 17.81
N PHE A 5 -44.29 -0.30 16.59
CA PHE A 5 -43.05 -1.04 16.35
C PHE A 5 -41.88 -0.05 16.39
N LEU A 6 -41.03 -0.18 17.40
CA LEU A 6 -39.78 0.54 17.51
C LEU A 6 -38.70 -0.29 16.78
N VAL A 7 -38.27 0.16 15.59
CA VAL A 7 -37.10 -0.41 14.91
C VAL A 7 -35.88 0.21 15.58
N LEU A 8 -35.19 -0.55 16.44
CA LEU A 8 -33.84 -0.20 16.87
C LEU A 8 -32.92 -0.40 15.66
N ALA A 9 -32.43 0.69 15.07
CA ALA A 9 -31.27 0.64 14.21
C ALA A 9 -30.05 0.34 15.10
N ILE A 10 -29.58 -0.91 15.04
CA ILE A 10 -28.27 -1.26 15.59
C ILE A 10 -27.25 -0.64 14.63
N PHE A 11 -26.68 0.50 15.01
CA PHE A 11 -25.49 1.01 14.35
C PHE A 11 -24.35 0.06 14.70
N SER A 12 -24.03 -0.85 13.79
CA SER A 12 -22.77 -1.59 13.83
C SER A 12 -21.65 -0.57 13.70
N PHE A 13 -20.95 -0.27 14.80
CA PHE A 13 -19.66 0.38 14.70
C PHE A 13 -18.72 -0.61 14.01
N GLN A 14 -18.47 -0.42 12.71
CA GLN A 14 -17.31 -1.04 12.08
C GLN A 14 -16.08 -0.42 12.73
N SER A 15 -15.46 -1.17 13.64
CA SER A 15 -14.04 -0.99 13.92
C SER A 15 -13.34 -1.30 12.60
N PHE A 16 -12.80 -0.27 11.96
CA PHE A 16 -11.82 -0.47 10.93
C PHE A 16 -10.58 -0.97 11.65
N ALA A 17 -10.14 -2.19 11.34
CA ALA A 17 -8.83 -2.66 11.77
C ALA A 17 -7.76 -1.89 10.99
N GLN A 18 -6.56 -1.77 11.57
CA GLN A 18 -5.37 -1.27 10.88
C GLN A 18 -5.28 -1.79 9.43
N ILE A 19 -4.96 -0.91 8.49
CA ILE A 19 -4.51 -1.30 7.15
C ILE A 19 -2.98 -1.24 7.16
N LEU A 20 -2.36 -2.40 7.37
CA LEU A 20 -0.91 -2.56 7.25
C LEU A 20 -0.56 -2.87 5.80
N VAL A 21 0.30 -2.06 5.20
CA VAL A 21 0.79 -2.20 3.83
C VAL A 21 2.27 -2.52 3.89
N ASP A 22 2.60 -3.78 3.64
CA ASP A 22 3.89 -4.42 3.91
C ASP A 22 4.34 -5.26 2.69
N HIS A 23 5.37 -6.10 2.85
CA HIS A 23 5.82 -6.99 1.78
C HIS A 23 4.72 -7.98 1.31
N ASN A 24 3.82 -8.43 2.19
CA ASN A 24 2.70 -9.30 1.82
C ASN A 24 1.73 -8.57 0.89
N SER A 25 1.50 -7.28 1.13
CA SER A 25 0.70 -6.42 0.27
C SER A 25 1.29 -6.32 -1.15
N ALA A 26 2.62 -6.20 -1.26
CA ALA A 26 3.30 -6.22 -2.55
C ALA A 26 3.20 -7.58 -3.26
N ALA A 27 3.22 -8.68 -2.52
CA ALA A 27 3.03 -10.04 -3.05
C ALA A 27 1.59 -10.28 -3.52
N GLN A 28 0.60 -9.74 -2.79
CA GLN A 28 -0.84 -9.86 -3.07
C GLN A 28 -1.36 -8.89 -4.14
N PHE A 29 -0.52 -8.04 -4.74
CA PHE A 29 -0.92 -7.08 -5.77
C PHE A 29 -1.70 -7.71 -6.94
N ASN A 30 -1.32 -8.93 -7.33
CA ASN A 30 -1.99 -9.68 -8.39
C ASN A 30 -3.40 -10.16 -8.00
N GLY A 31 -3.70 -10.18 -6.70
CA GLY A 31 -5.03 -10.49 -6.17
C GLY A 31 -6.00 -9.30 -6.17
N ILE A 32 -5.65 -8.11 -6.70
CA ILE A 32 -6.59 -6.98 -6.73
C ILE A 32 -7.57 -7.15 -7.91
N PRO A 33 -8.89 -7.27 -7.67
CA PRO A 33 -9.89 -7.27 -8.72
C PRO A 33 -9.85 -6.03 -9.61
N ASP A 34 -10.13 -6.21 -10.90
CA ASP A 34 -10.28 -5.09 -11.86
C ASP A 34 -11.32 -4.08 -11.39
N TYR A 35 -12.40 -4.56 -10.74
CA TYR A 35 -13.42 -3.69 -10.14
C TYR A 35 -12.79 -2.68 -9.18
N TRP A 36 -11.94 -3.14 -8.26
CA TRP A 36 -11.31 -2.28 -7.27
C TRP A 36 -10.23 -1.38 -7.88
N ILE A 37 -9.53 -1.81 -8.92
CA ILE A 37 -8.65 -0.93 -9.69
C ILE A 37 -9.42 0.22 -10.33
N GLU A 38 -10.61 -0.03 -10.89
CA GLU A 38 -11.45 1.03 -11.43
C GLU A 38 -12.05 1.92 -10.33
N LYS A 39 -12.43 1.35 -9.19
CA LYS A 39 -12.87 2.13 -8.02
C LYS A 39 -11.78 3.04 -7.47
N VAL A 40 -10.53 2.58 -7.41
CA VAL A 40 -9.37 3.42 -7.05
C VAL A 40 -9.29 4.65 -7.94
N LYS A 41 -9.38 4.47 -9.26
CA LYS A 41 -9.28 5.57 -10.22
C LYS A 41 -10.44 6.57 -10.13
N GLN A 42 -11.61 6.11 -9.70
CA GLN A 42 -12.83 6.93 -9.63
C GLN A 42 -12.95 7.68 -8.31
N ASP A 43 -12.57 7.04 -7.21
CA ASP A 43 -12.91 7.50 -5.88
C ASP A 43 -11.74 8.18 -5.18
N LEU A 44 -10.48 7.83 -5.49
CA LEU A 44 -9.33 8.36 -4.78
C LEU A 44 -8.72 9.55 -5.51
N HIS A 45 -8.45 10.60 -4.72
CA HIS A 45 -7.73 11.80 -5.10
C HIS A 45 -6.66 12.04 -4.04
N ILE A 46 -5.42 11.80 -4.42
CA ILE A 46 -4.30 11.66 -3.49
C ILE A 46 -3.37 12.86 -3.65
N ALA A 47 -2.96 13.48 -2.53
CA ALA A 47 -1.80 14.36 -2.56
C ALA A 47 -0.64 13.69 -1.81
N TYR A 48 0.51 13.60 -2.48
CA TYR A 48 1.71 12.98 -1.96
C TYR A 48 2.90 13.94 -2.00
N GLN A 49 3.57 14.10 -0.86
CA GLN A 49 4.77 14.93 -0.78
C GLN A 49 5.97 14.14 -0.28
N HIS A 50 7.07 14.25 -1.03
CA HIS A 50 8.30 13.50 -0.77
C HIS A 50 9.52 14.15 -1.41
N THR A 51 10.68 13.60 -1.06
CA THR A 51 11.89 13.67 -1.86
C THR A 51 12.57 12.30 -1.90
N SER A 52 13.57 12.14 -2.77
CA SER A 52 14.52 11.01 -2.77
C SER A 52 13.85 9.65 -2.61
N HIS A 53 13.92 8.99 -1.45
CA HIS A 53 13.34 7.67 -1.19
C HIS A 53 11.84 7.60 -1.42
N GLY A 54 11.07 8.66 -1.15
CA GLY A 54 9.64 8.64 -1.41
C GLY A 54 9.29 8.56 -2.90
N SER A 55 10.16 9.05 -3.78
CA SER A 55 9.97 8.93 -5.23
C SER A 55 9.97 7.48 -5.71
N GLN A 56 10.44 6.54 -4.88
CA GLN A 56 10.43 5.12 -5.20
C GLN A 56 9.01 4.58 -5.43
N LEU A 57 8.01 5.09 -4.71
CA LEU A 57 6.61 4.70 -4.90
C LEU A 57 6.14 5.09 -6.31
N ILE A 58 6.44 6.34 -6.72
CA ILE A 58 6.10 6.89 -8.04
C ILE A 58 6.83 6.14 -9.16
N THR A 59 8.13 5.89 -8.99
CA THR A 59 8.93 5.09 -9.94
C THR A 59 8.36 3.67 -10.08
N GLY A 60 7.96 3.04 -8.97
CA GLY A 60 7.28 1.74 -8.97
C GLY A 60 5.96 1.75 -9.73
N MET A 61 5.09 2.71 -9.42
CA MET A 61 3.80 2.88 -10.11
C MET A 61 4.00 3.16 -11.60
N ASN A 62 5.04 3.90 -11.99
CA ASN A 62 5.41 4.10 -13.39
C ASN A 62 5.88 2.81 -14.07
N ALA A 63 6.60 1.93 -13.37
CA ALA A 63 6.98 0.63 -13.90
C ALA A 63 5.74 -0.22 -14.24
N LEU A 64 4.74 -0.24 -13.34
CA LEU A 64 3.46 -0.93 -13.55
C LEU A 64 2.64 -0.29 -14.68
N LYS A 65 2.51 1.03 -14.70
CA LYS A 65 1.81 1.79 -15.74
C LYS A 65 2.36 1.52 -17.15
N ASN A 66 3.68 1.38 -17.26
CA ASN A 66 4.36 1.22 -18.54
C ASN A 66 4.56 -0.25 -18.94
N PHE A 67 4.15 -1.21 -18.10
CA PHE A 67 4.33 -2.63 -18.41
C PHE A 67 3.35 -3.06 -19.51
N PRO A 68 3.83 -3.58 -20.67
CA PRO A 68 2.98 -3.78 -21.84
C PRO A 68 1.75 -4.67 -21.62
N SER A 69 1.87 -5.73 -20.82
CA SER A 69 0.75 -6.65 -20.54
C SER A 69 -0.34 -6.02 -19.68
N PHE A 70 -0.01 -4.99 -18.88
CA PHE A 70 -0.99 -4.29 -18.05
C PHE A 70 -1.76 -3.21 -18.82
N GLY A 71 -1.28 -2.79 -19.99
CA GLY A 71 -1.92 -1.76 -20.79
C GLY A 71 -2.20 -0.50 -19.96
N THR A 72 -3.48 -0.11 -19.84
CA THR A 72 -3.90 1.06 -19.06
C THR A 72 -4.43 0.70 -17.66
N LYS A 73 -4.31 -0.56 -17.22
CA LYS A 73 -4.88 -1.04 -15.95
C LYS A 73 -4.34 -0.25 -14.76
N TYR A 74 -3.04 -0.03 -14.67
CA TYR A 74 -2.41 0.71 -13.58
C TYR A 74 -2.02 2.14 -13.96
N ASN A 75 -2.84 2.81 -14.78
CA ASN A 75 -2.61 4.20 -15.18
C ASN A 75 -2.95 5.18 -14.05
N TRP A 76 -2.11 6.20 -13.90
CA TRP A 76 -2.31 7.34 -13.01
C TRP A 76 -1.78 8.61 -13.67
N THR A 77 -2.26 9.76 -13.22
CA THR A 77 -1.81 11.09 -13.64
C THR A 77 -1.79 12.07 -12.48
N ASP A 78 -0.86 13.01 -12.56
CA ASP A 78 -0.62 14.11 -11.61
C ASP A 78 -1.78 15.12 -11.46
N ASN A 79 -2.84 14.98 -12.24
CA ASN A 79 -3.94 15.94 -12.28
C ASN A 79 -5.30 15.27 -12.50
N GLY A 80 -5.37 13.96 -12.29
CA GLY A 80 -6.59 13.18 -12.49
C GLY A 80 -7.17 13.17 -13.90
N ALA A 81 -6.43 13.64 -14.93
CA ALA A 81 -6.96 13.71 -16.29
C ALA A 81 -7.19 12.31 -16.90
N SER A 82 -6.49 11.28 -16.42
CA SER A 82 -6.74 9.89 -16.79
C SER A 82 -6.18 8.90 -15.76
N GLY A 83 -6.96 7.87 -15.41
CA GLY A 83 -6.54 6.91 -14.38
C GLY A 83 -6.67 7.47 -12.98
N LEU A 84 -5.85 6.98 -12.04
CA LEU A 84 -5.82 7.48 -10.66
C LEU A 84 -5.31 8.92 -10.60
N ASP A 85 -6.00 9.74 -9.82
CA ASP A 85 -5.58 11.10 -9.47
C ASP A 85 -4.61 11.07 -8.28
N LEU A 86 -3.34 11.35 -8.56
CA LEU A 86 -2.28 11.40 -7.56
C LEU A 86 -1.40 12.61 -7.85
N ASP A 87 -1.64 13.70 -7.11
CA ASP A 87 -0.84 14.92 -7.13
C ASP A 87 0.54 14.63 -6.52
N ASP A 88 1.52 14.34 -7.39
CA ASP A 88 2.91 14.10 -7.04
C ASP A 88 3.58 15.45 -6.74
N LEU A 89 4.13 15.57 -5.53
CA LEU A 89 4.58 16.85 -4.96
C LEU A 89 3.43 17.85 -4.76
N GLY A 90 2.23 17.35 -4.49
CA GLY A 90 0.99 18.13 -4.38
C GLY A 90 0.84 18.96 -3.10
N ILE A 91 1.71 18.78 -2.09
CA ILE A 91 1.55 19.46 -0.79
C ILE A 91 2.62 20.55 -0.62
N PRO A 92 2.27 21.84 -0.72
CA PRO A 92 3.25 22.91 -0.66
C PRO A 92 3.77 23.17 0.77
N GLY A 93 4.93 23.82 0.86
CA GLY A 93 5.45 24.41 2.11
C GLY A 93 6.51 23.57 2.83
N CYS A 94 6.63 22.28 2.53
CA CYS A 94 7.72 21.44 3.01
C CYS A 94 8.10 20.40 1.96
N ALA A 95 9.39 20.05 1.88
CA ALA A 95 9.87 19.11 0.88
C ALA A 95 9.46 17.67 1.21
N ASP A 96 9.62 17.26 2.48
CA ASP A 96 9.28 15.94 3.00
C ASP A 96 9.27 15.97 4.55
N LEU A 97 9.03 14.82 5.19
CA LEU A 97 9.02 14.70 6.65
C LEU A 97 10.39 14.98 7.30
N SER A 98 11.48 14.68 6.61
CA SER A 98 12.85 14.82 7.10
C SER A 98 13.29 16.29 7.17
N VAL A 99 12.88 17.10 6.20
CA VAL A 99 13.20 18.54 6.18
C VAL A 99 12.30 19.33 7.14
N GLY A 100 11.08 18.85 7.37
CA GLY A 100 10.06 19.53 8.18
C GLY A 100 10.06 19.16 9.65
N ASP A 101 11.09 18.50 10.17
CA ASP A 101 11.07 18.00 11.56
C ASP A 101 11.52 19.07 12.58
N TYR A 102 10.77 20.17 12.64
CA TYR A 102 10.88 21.24 13.64
C TYR A 102 9.51 21.87 13.90
N ILE A 103 9.32 22.51 15.04
CA ILE A 103 8.06 23.22 15.34
C ILE A 103 8.11 24.63 14.75
N ASP A 104 7.11 24.95 13.93
CA ASP A 104 6.94 26.25 13.30
C ASP A 104 6.19 27.25 14.21
N ALA A 105 5.87 28.43 13.66
CA ALA A 105 5.17 29.49 14.38
C ALA A 105 3.74 29.13 14.82
N TYR A 106 3.17 28.04 14.30
CA TYR A 106 1.83 27.54 14.61
C TYR A 106 1.84 26.38 15.62
N GLY A 107 3.01 26.03 16.17
CA GLY A 107 3.13 24.98 17.19
C GLY A 107 3.08 23.56 16.63
N VAL A 108 3.19 23.39 15.31
CA VAL A 108 3.20 22.10 14.60
C VAL A 108 4.39 22.05 13.65
N THR A 109 4.60 20.94 12.96
CA THR A 109 5.61 20.87 11.89
C THR A 109 5.16 21.61 10.62
N PRO A 110 6.09 22.15 9.81
CA PRO A 110 5.77 22.78 8.52
C PRO A 110 4.93 21.92 7.58
N TRP A 111 5.09 20.60 7.60
CA TRP A 111 4.30 19.70 6.76
C TRP A 111 2.83 19.58 7.23
N VAL A 112 2.55 19.71 8.53
CA VAL A 112 1.16 19.86 9.04
C VAL A 112 0.58 21.18 8.55
N THR A 113 1.34 22.28 8.66
CA THR A 113 0.89 23.60 8.17
C THR A 113 0.62 23.58 6.67
N GLY A 114 1.49 22.96 5.88
CA GLY A 114 1.29 22.76 4.43
C GLY A 114 0.02 21.95 4.12
N THR A 115 -0.20 20.86 4.85
CA THR A 115 -1.39 20.01 4.71
C THR A 115 -2.67 20.77 5.07
N ARG A 116 -2.68 21.54 6.16
CA ARG A 116 -3.81 22.40 6.53
C ARG A 116 -4.11 23.44 5.45
N ASN A 117 -3.09 24.09 4.90
CA ASN A 117 -3.26 25.07 3.83
C ASN A 117 -3.88 24.44 2.57
N LEU A 118 -3.45 23.22 2.21
CA LEU A 118 -4.02 22.46 1.11
C LEU A 118 -5.49 22.11 1.37
N LEU A 119 -5.79 21.48 2.50
CA LEU A 119 -7.11 20.95 2.81
C LEU A 119 -8.15 22.02 3.18
N ASN A 120 -7.73 23.16 3.73
CA ASN A 120 -8.64 24.27 4.05
C ASN A 120 -9.05 25.09 2.82
N ASN A 121 -8.42 24.87 1.67
CA ASN A 121 -8.84 25.49 0.42
C ASN A 121 -9.99 24.68 -0.21
N PRO A 122 -11.21 25.23 -0.36
CA PRO A 122 -12.33 24.49 -0.92
C PRO A 122 -12.11 24.00 -2.36
N ALA A 123 -11.20 24.60 -3.11
CA ALA A 123 -10.81 24.11 -4.44
C ALA A 123 -10.26 22.67 -4.40
N ASN A 124 -9.73 22.26 -3.25
CA ASN A 124 -9.11 20.97 -3.04
C ASN A 124 -10.05 19.98 -2.33
N ASN A 125 -11.36 20.25 -2.24
CA ASN A 125 -12.32 19.37 -1.53
C ASN A 125 -12.41 17.93 -2.07
N HIS A 126 -11.91 17.68 -3.28
CA HIS A 126 -11.83 16.36 -3.88
C HIS A 126 -10.74 15.48 -3.22
N ILE A 127 -9.63 16.07 -2.75
CA ILE A 127 -8.52 15.34 -2.12
C ILE A 127 -9.02 14.61 -0.87
N ASN A 128 -8.83 13.30 -0.85
CA ASN A 128 -9.31 12.41 0.21
C ASN A 128 -8.24 11.45 0.75
N VAL A 129 -7.02 11.49 0.22
CA VAL A 129 -5.86 10.77 0.79
C VAL A 129 -4.66 11.72 0.88
N ILE A 130 -4.01 11.75 2.04
CA ILE A 130 -2.76 12.48 2.26
C ILE A 130 -1.65 11.51 2.59
N MET A 131 -0.55 11.65 1.84
CA MET A 131 0.66 10.88 2.03
C MET A 131 1.85 11.82 2.19
N TRP A 132 2.74 11.47 3.13
CA TRP A 132 4.03 12.12 3.30
C TRP A 132 5.10 11.05 3.43
N SER A 133 6.27 11.31 2.84
CA SER A 133 7.42 10.40 2.94
C SER A 133 8.53 10.97 3.79
N TRP A 134 9.33 10.07 4.37
CA TRP A 134 10.69 10.37 4.79
C TRP A 134 11.64 10.32 3.59
N CYS A 135 12.65 11.18 3.58
CA CYS A 135 13.88 10.92 2.83
C CYS A 135 14.94 10.25 3.72
N SER A 136 15.01 10.62 4.99
CA SER A 136 15.71 9.87 6.03
C SER A 136 15.00 10.10 7.35
N MET A 137 14.80 9.03 8.12
CA MET A 137 14.21 9.12 9.46
C MET A 137 15.30 9.29 10.53
N ASN A 138 16.58 9.17 10.17
CA ASN A 138 17.68 9.09 11.11
C ASN A 138 17.80 10.35 11.99
N ASN A 139 17.82 10.18 13.31
CA ASN A 139 17.84 11.24 14.33
C ASN A 139 16.62 12.18 14.37
N HIS A 140 15.52 11.85 13.69
CA HIS A 140 14.27 12.60 13.76
C HIS A 140 13.44 12.27 15.01
N ASN A 141 12.52 13.16 15.39
CA ASN A 141 11.66 12.93 16.55
C ASN A 141 10.40 12.17 16.16
N ILE A 142 10.42 10.84 16.37
CA ILE A 142 9.30 9.95 16.01
C ILE A 142 8.03 10.28 16.79
N THR A 143 8.13 10.63 18.07
CA THR A 143 6.98 11.06 18.87
C THR A 143 6.33 12.31 18.27
N ARG A 144 7.13 13.30 17.87
CA ARG A 144 6.61 14.51 17.19
C ARG A 144 5.91 14.16 15.88
N TYR A 145 6.47 13.25 15.09
CA TYR A 145 5.83 12.79 13.86
C TYR A 145 4.43 12.20 14.14
N LEU A 146 4.34 11.27 15.10
CA LEU A 146 3.09 10.62 15.48
C LEU A 146 2.08 11.64 16.01
N GLU A 147 2.49 12.53 16.92
CA GLU A 147 1.62 13.59 17.45
C GLU A 147 1.09 14.52 16.34
N ASN A 148 1.93 14.89 15.37
CA ASN A 148 1.54 15.76 14.26
C ASN A 148 0.63 15.05 13.24
N MET A 149 0.83 13.76 13.00
CA MET A 149 -0.10 12.95 12.19
C MET A 149 -1.46 12.85 12.88
N GLU A 150 -1.48 12.63 14.20
CA GLU A 150 -2.72 12.57 14.98
C GLU A 150 -3.48 13.90 15.01
N ILE A 151 -2.78 15.03 15.00
CA ILE A 151 -3.42 16.34 14.81
C ILE A 151 -4.20 16.35 13.50
N LEU A 152 -3.58 15.97 12.37
CA LEU A 152 -4.24 15.95 11.08
C LEU A 152 -5.43 14.98 11.04
N VAL A 153 -5.29 13.78 11.60
CA VAL A 153 -6.38 12.80 11.72
C VAL A 153 -7.54 13.40 12.51
N SER A 154 -7.28 13.98 13.68
CA SER A 154 -8.32 14.57 14.55
C SER A 154 -9.02 15.79 13.94
N GLU A 155 -8.39 16.45 12.96
CA GLU A 155 -8.94 17.60 12.26
C GLU A 155 -9.75 17.21 11.04
N TYR A 156 -9.23 16.31 10.19
CA TYR A 156 -9.73 16.15 8.82
C TYR A 156 -10.29 14.75 8.49
N SER A 157 -10.05 13.72 9.31
CA SER A 157 -10.64 12.40 9.09
C SER A 157 -12.12 12.36 9.50
N VAL A 158 -12.82 11.25 9.25
CA VAL A 158 -14.23 11.09 9.64
C VAL A 158 -14.44 11.42 11.12
N GLY A 159 -15.35 12.35 11.40
CA GLY A 159 -15.61 12.84 12.77
C GLY A 159 -14.61 13.88 13.29
N GLY A 160 -13.71 14.36 12.42
CA GLY A 160 -12.73 15.39 12.74
C GLY A 160 -13.35 16.76 13.05
N THR A 161 -12.54 17.62 13.68
CA THR A 161 -12.99 18.94 14.17
C THR A 161 -13.12 19.99 13.08
N ASN A 162 -12.48 19.82 11.93
CA ASN A 162 -12.60 20.74 10.79
C ASN A 162 -13.97 20.55 10.11
N PRO A 163 -14.71 21.62 9.76
CA PRO A 163 -15.98 21.51 9.06
C PRO A 163 -15.94 20.66 7.78
N ARG A 164 -14.80 20.64 7.08
CA ARG A 164 -14.59 19.80 5.88
C ARG A 164 -14.79 18.31 6.17
N ALA A 165 -14.39 17.83 7.35
CA ALA A 165 -14.41 16.42 7.70
C ALA A 165 -15.82 15.79 7.64
N ALA A 166 -16.87 16.58 7.81
CA ALA A 166 -18.26 16.10 7.75
C ALA A 166 -18.70 15.73 6.33
N GLU A 167 -18.17 16.41 5.31
CA GLU A 167 -18.59 16.24 3.90
C GLU A 167 -17.48 15.64 3.03
N HIS A 168 -16.22 15.86 3.40
CA HIS A 168 -15.02 15.47 2.65
C HIS A 168 -13.91 14.98 3.61
N PRO A 169 -14.13 13.84 4.31
CA PRO A 169 -13.14 13.27 5.21
C PRO A 169 -11.89 12.81 4.44
N VAL A 170 -10.75 12.82 5.14
CA VAL A 170 -9.43 12.48 4.57
C VAL A 170 -8.80 11.30 5.30
N PHE A 171 -8.24 10.36 4.54
CA PHE A 171 -7.34 9.33 5.04
C PHE A 171 -5.91 9.87 5.14
N PHE A 172 -5.24 9.62 6.26
CA PHE A 172 -3.84 9.95 6.46
C PHE A 172 -3.02 8.67 6.53
N ILE A 173 -2.03 8.57 5.64
CA ILE A 173 -1.17 7.40 5.54
C ILE A 173 0.09 7.64 6.37
N PHE A 174 0.28 6.82 7.39
CA PHE A 174 1.52 6.78 8.16
C PHE A 174 2.58 6.01 7.36
N MET A 175 3.86 6.32 7.58
CA MET A 175 4.95 5.71 6.82
C MET A 175 6.17 5.46 7.70
N THR A 176 6.75 4.27 7.60
CA THR A 176 8.06 3.95 8.20
C THR A 176 9.22 4.52 7.36
N GLY A 177 10.43 4.57 7.92
CA GLY A 177 11.63 4.97 7.19
C GLY A 177 12.21 3.87 6.31
N HIS A 178 13.46 4.04 5.86
CA HIS A 178 14.22 3.03 5.11
C HIS A 178 15.34 2.43 5.99
N ALA A 179 16.00 1.37 5.52
CA ALA A 179 17.18 0.81 6.18
C ALA A 179 18.45 1.63 5.90
N GLU A 180 19.37 1.74 6.87
CA GLU A 180 20.69 2.38 6.70
C GLU A 180 21.83 1.56 7.36
N GLY A 181 21.79 0.24 7.22
CA GLY A 181 22.84 -0.66 7.72
C GLY A 181 22.91 -0.82 9.23
N GLN A 182 21.93 -0.28 9.96
CA GLN A 182 21.83 -0.40 11.42
C GLN A 182 21.21 -1.75 11.81
N PRO A 183 21.61 -2.34 12.96
CA PRO A 183 20.96 -3.56 13.48
C PRO A 183 19.53 -3.27 13.99
N GLU A 184 18.79 -4.31 14.37
CA GLU A 184 17.44 -4.21 14.97
C GLU A 184 17.44 -3.53 16.36
N SER A 185 18.61 -3.30 16.95
CA SER A 185 18.75 -2.43 18.13
C SER A 185 19.05 -0.97 17.79
N GLY A 186 19.11 -0.64 16.49
CA GLY A 186 19.44 0.68 15.96
C GLY A 186 18.27 1.65 16.00
N PHE A 187 18.59 2.93 15.86
CA PHE A 187 17.60 4.02 15.92
C PHE A 187 16.49 3.85 14.87
N LEU A 188 16.85 3.53 13.63
CA LEU A 188 15.88 3.40 12.54
C LEU A 188 14.89 2.27 12.79
N TYR A 189 15.37 1.10 13.23
CA TYR A 189 14.50 -0.01 13.56
C TYR A 189 13.56 0.35 14.70
N ILE A 190 14.10 0.88 15.81
CA ILE A 190 13.30 1.28 16.98
C ILE A 190 12.28 2.39 16.64
N GLY A 191 12.63 3.30 15.73
CA GLY A 191 11.71 4.31 15.21
C GLY A 191 10.57 3.70 14.39
N ASN A 192 10.88 2.76 13.50
CA ASN A 192 9.88 2.05 12.70
C ASN A 192 8.95 1.24 13.60
N GLU A 193 9.47 0.55 14.61
CA GLU A 193 8.66 -0.18 15.60
C GLU A 193 7.71 0.73 16.39
N GLN A 194 8.13 1.96 16.72
CA GLN A 194 7.23 2.94 17.35
C GLN A 194 6.07 3.33 16.43
N ILE A 195 6.34 3.51 15.14
CA ILE A 195 5.30 3.85 14.15
C ILE A 195 4.34 2.67 13.95
N ARG A 196 4.88 1.44 13.82
CA ARG A 196 4.09 0.20 13.71
C ARG A 196 3.16 0.03 14.89
N ALA A 197 3.70 0.08 16.11
CA ALA A 197 2.93 -0.07 17.34
C ALA A 197 1.84 1.01 17.49
N HIS A 198 2.14 2.25 17.10
CA HIS A 198 1.13 3.32 17.08
C HIS A 198 0.00 3.03 16.10
N CYS A 199 0.34 2.63 14.87
CA CYS A 199 -0.66 2.36 13.85
C CYS A 199 -1.55 1.16 14.19
N GLU A 200 -0.98 0.12 14.78
CA GLU A 200 -1.73 -1.04 15.30
C GLU A 200 -2.67 -0.61 16.44
N THR A 201 -2.16 0.17 17.41
CA THR A 201 -2.93 0.61 18.58
C THR A 201 -4.12 1.49 18.21
N TYR A 202 -3.98 2.32 17.19
CA TYR A 202 -4.99 3.32 16.80
C TYR A 202 -5.66 3.00 15.46
N ASP A 203 -5.54 1.78 14.94
CA ASP A 203 -6.17 1.36 13.68
C ASP A 203 -5.87 2.32 12.50
N ARG A 204 -4.61 2.73 12.36
CA ARG A 204 -4.18 3.65 11.29
C ARG A 204 -3.84 2.89 10.01
N VAL A 205 -3.77 3.62 8.91
CA VAL A 205 -3.23 3.09 7.66
C VAL A 205 -1.72 3.32 7.65
N LEU A 206 -0.94 2.24 7.55
CA LEU A 206 0.52 2.27 7.58
C LEU A 206 1.08 1.74 6.27
N PHE A 207 1.81 2.60 5.54
CA PHE A 207 2.72 2.18 4.48
C PHE A 207 4.09 1.84 5.08
N ASP A 208 4.34 0.55 5.28
CA ASP A 208 5.55 0.05 5.90
C ASP A 208 6.69 -0.08 4.88
N PHE A 209 7.24 1.08 4.52
CA PHE A 209 8.37 1.23 3.62
C PHE A 209 9.57 0.34 4.02
N ALA A 210 9.90 0.31 5.32
CA ALA A 210 11.00 -0.48 5.86
C ALA A 210 10.73 -1.98 5.70
N ASP A 211 9.51 -2.43 5.99
CA ASP A 211 9.16 -3.84 5.83
C ASP A 211 9.25 -4.29 4.37
N ILE A 212 8.65 -3.54 3.43
CA ILE A 212 8.72 -3.86 1.99
C ILE A 212 10.17 -3.98 1.51
N GLU A 213 11.07 -3.16 2.05
CA GLU A 213 12.51 -3.19 1.72
C GLU A 213 13.27 -4.36 2.36
N SER A 214 12.70 -4.97 3.41
CA SER A 214 13.34 -5.99 4.24
C SER A 214 13.11 -7.42 3.79
N TYR A 215 12.20 -7.63 2.84
CA TYR A 215 11.84 -8.95 2.35
C TYR A 215 12.02 -9.04 0.84
N ASP A 216 12.59 -10.16 0.40
CA ASP A 216 12.50 -10.50 -1.02
C ASP A 216 11.10 -11.03 -1.38
N PRO A 217 10.77 -11.18 -2.67
CA PRO A 217 9.46 -11.70 -3.08
C PRO A 217 9.14 -13.12 -2.61
N ASP A 218 10.12 -13.89 -2.12
CA ASP A 218 9.93 -15.23 -1.57
C ASP A 218 9.69 -15.19 -0.04
N GLY A 219 9.68 -13.99 0.57
CA GLY A 219 9.47 -13.79 2.00
C GLY A 219 10.73 -14.00 2.85
N ILE A 220 11.92 -13.99 2.26
CA ILE A 220 13.18 -14.06 3.01
C ILE A 220 13.45 -12.70 3.65
N TYR A 221 13.62 -12.68 4.97
CA TYR A 221 13.93 -11.48 5.75
C TYR A 221 15.42 -11.12 5.77
N TYR A 222 15.73 -9.84 5.59
CA TYR A 222 17.10 -9.31 5.49
C TYR A 222 17.48 -8.23 6.51
N TYR A 223 16.53 -7.60 7.23
CA TYR A 223 16.87 -6.51 8.18
C TYR A 223 17.63 -7.02 9.43
N ASN A 224 17.56 -8.32 9.73
CA ASN A 224 18.44 -8.95 10.73
C ASN A 224 19.93 -9.01 10.30
N ARG A 225 20.26 -8.51 9.11
CA ARG A 225 21.61 -8.32 8.57
C ARG A 225 21.91 -6.82 8.45
N PRO A 226 23.17 -6.43 8.20
CA PRO A 226 23.53 -5.03 7.90
C PRO A 226 22.97 -4.57 6.53
N MET A 227 21.65 -4.43 6.41
CA MET A 227 20.95 -4.10 5.17
C MET A 227 20.90 -2.59 4.94
N TRP A 228 21.17 -2.15 3.72
CA TRP A 228 21.12 -0.76 3.28
C TRP A 228 19.93 -0.52 2.36
N ASP A 229 19.58 0.75 2.20
CA ASP A 229 18.47 1.27 1.38
C ASP A 229 18.54 0.92 -0.12
N ASN A 230 19.71 0.51 -0.60
CA ASN A 230 19.88 -0.03 -1.94
C ASN A 230 19.76 -1.55 -2.03
N LEU A 231 19.26 -2.19 -0.97
CA LEU A 231 19.08 -3.64 -0.84
C LEU A 231 20.38 -4.44 -0.67
N ASP A 232 21.52 -3.74 -0.49
CA ASP A 232 22.76 -4.39 -0.14
C ASP A 232 22.71 -4.90 1.30
N TYR A 233 23.25 -6.08 1.55
CA TYR A 233 23.37 -6.64 2.88
C TYR A 233 24.76 -7.26 3.11
N ASN A 234 25.01 -7.70 4.35
CA ASN A 234 26.30 -8.16 4.88
C ASN A 234 27.36 -7.06 5.11
N PRO A 235 28.33 -7.30 6.02
CA PRO A 235 29.47 -6.41 6.17
C PRO A 235 30.18 -6.16 4.83
N GLY A 236 30.36 -4.89 4.48
CA GLY A 236 31.01 -4.50 3.23
C GLY A 236 30.09 -4.47 2.00
N ARG A 237 28.78 -4.69 2.14
CA ARG A 237 27.78 -4.54 1.08
C ARG A 237 28.09 -5.37 -0.18
N THR A 238 28.57 -6.59 0.02
CA THR A 238 29.01 -7.47 -1.08
C THR A 238 27.86 -8.21 -1.74
N ASN A 239 26.71 -8.28 -1.09
CA ASN A 239 25.52 -9.00 -1.52
C ASN A 239 24.36 -8.02 -1.68
N ASN A 240 23.48 -8.28 -2.64
CA ASN A 240 22.28 -7.49 -2.89
C ASN A 240 21.13 -8.46 -3.14
N TRP A 241 20.11 -8.43 -2.29
CA TRP A 241 19.09 -9.48 -2.31
C TRP A 241 18.22 -9.41 -3.58
N ALA A 242 17.92 -8.21 -4.09
CA ALA A 242 17.13 -8.08 -5.31
C ALA A 242 17.88 -8.56 -6.55
N ARG A 243 19.20 -8.33 -6.61
CA ARG A 243 20.04 -8.90 -7.67
C ARG A 243 20.07 -10.42 -7.59
N GLU A 244 20.21 -10.97 -6.39
CA GLU A 244 20.20 -12.42 -6.17
C GLU A 244 18.86 -13.03 -6.59
N TRP A 245 17.76 -12.44 -6.15
CA TRP A 245 16.41 -12.91 -6.47
C TRP A 245 16.10 -12.83 -7.97
N CYS A 246 16.37 -11.70 -8.64
CA CYS A 246 16.14 -11.58 -10.08
C CYS A 246 16.97 -12.59 -10.89
N ASN A 247 18.21 -12.90 -10.48
CA ASN A 247 19.03 -13.90 -11.17
C ASN A 247 18.51 -15.33 -10.97
N ALA A 248 17.88 -15.60 -9.83
CA ALA A 248 17.27 -16.90 -9.52
C ALA A 248 15.90 -17.08 -10.18
N ASN A 249 15.19 -15.98 -10.48
CA ASN A 249 13.81 -15.97 -10.97
C ASN A 249 13.66 -15.29 -12.35
N PRO A 250 14.45 -15.67 -13.37
CA PRO A 250 14.41 -15.03 -14.68
C PRO A 250 13.05 -15.27 -15.37
N GLY A 251 12.50 -14.22 -15.98
CA GLY A 251 11.25 -14.32 -16.75
C GLY A 251 9.97 -14.28 -15.92
N THR A 252 10.06 -14.20 -14.59
CA THR A 252 8.89 -13.90 -13.75
C THR A 252 8.40 -12.47 -13.98
N GLU A 253 7.12 -12.19 -13.73
CA GLU A 253 6.54 -10.86 -13.90
C GLU A 253 7.31 -9.78 -13.14
N ILE A 254 7.70 -10.04 -11.88
CA ILE A 254 8.44 -9.09 -11.05
C ILE A 254 9.84 -8.83 -11.62
N GLU A 255 10.54 -9.86 -12.10
CA GLU A 255 11.85 -9.70 -12.76
C GLU A 255 11.72 -8.88 -14.04
N GLN A 256 10.72 -9.18 -14.86
CA GLN A 256 10.44 -8.48 -16.11
C GLN A 256 10.03 -7.01 -15.88
N LEU A 257 9.19 -6.72 -14.89
CA LEU A 257 8.87 -5.36 -14.44
C LEU A 257 10.13 -4.62 -14.01
N THR A 258 11.06 -5.31 -13.35
CA THR A 258 12.28 -4.71 -12.83
C THR A 258 13.29 -4.42 -13.94
N THR A 259 13.58 -5.40 -14.80
CA THR A 259 14.73 -5.38 -15.72
C THR A 259 14.34 -5.12 -17.17
N GLY A 260 13.07 -5.36 -17.55
CA GLY A 260 12.60 -5.38 -18.93
C GLY A 260 13.02 -6.62 -19.72
N ASN A 261 13.67 -7.59 -19.07
CA ASN A 261 14.22 -8.76 -19.74
C ASN A 261 13.12 -9.55 -20.48
N GLY A 262 13.32 -9.78 -21.77
CA GLY A 262 12.36 -10.53 -22.59
C GLY A 262 11.05 -9.80 -22.93
N VAL A 263 10.88 -8.53 -22.52
CA VAL A 263 9.64 -7.76 -22.77
C VAL A 263 9.85 -6.78 -23.92
N THR A 264 9.13 -7.00 -25.02
CA THR A 264 9.25 -6.14 -26.21
C THR A 264 8.71 -4.74 -25.94
N GLY A 265 9.52 -3.71 -26.18
CA GLY A 265 9.11 -2.30 -26.03
C GLY A 265 9.15 -1.78 -24.60
N TYR A 266 9.70 -2.54 -23.65
CA TYR A 266 9.81 -2.16 -22.24
C TYR A 266 11.24 -2.36 -21.75
N THR A 267 11.82 -1.36 -21.09
CA THR A 267 13.22 -1.37 -20.65
C THR A 267 13.39 -1.64 -19.15
N GLY A 268 12.33 -2.07 -18.49
CA GLY A 268 12.30 -2.24 -17.04
C GLY A 268 11.96 -0.96 -16.29
N CYS A 269 11.91 -1.10 -14.97
CA CYS A 269 11.79 0.01 -14.02
C CYS A 269 12.88 1.06 -14.29
N ALA A 270 12.49 2.33 -14.29
CA ALA A 270 13.39 3.47 -14.52
C ALA A 270 14.30 3.73 -13.30
N SER A 271 14.92 4.91 -13.22
CA SER A 271 15.80 5.25 -12.09
C SER A 271 15.05 5.20 -10.76
N CYS A 272 15.53 4.34 -9.86
CA CYS A 272 14.97 4.13 -8.53
C CYS A 272 15.91 4.78 -7.52
N ALA A 273 15.49 5.89 -6.91
CA ALA A 273 16.33 6.65 -5.99
C ALA A 273 16.89 5.76 -4.88
N HIS A 274 18.21 5.80 -4.67
CA HIS A 274 18.93 4.95 -3.69
C HIS A 274 18.79 3.45 -3.92
N SER A 275 18.37 2.99 -5.10
CA SER A 275 18.22 1.58 -5.46
C SER A 275 18.55 1.35 -6.95
N ASP A 276 19.51 2.12 -7.48
CA ASP A 276 20.05 1.99 -8.84
C ASP A 276 21.38 1.22 -8.90
N THR A 277 21.92 0.82 -7.74
CA THR A 277 23.19 0.12 -7.56
C THR A 277 22.97 -1.14 -6.71
N PRO A 278 23.73 -2.23 -6.97
CA PRO A 278 24.84 -2.34 -7.93
C PRO A 278 24.39 -2.54 -9.38
N THR A 279 23.12 -2.87 -9.62
CA THR A 279 22.59 -3.12 -10.97
C THR A 279 21.11 -2.70 -11.07
N THR A 280 20.53 -2.75 -12.27
CA THR A 280 19.11 -2.43 -12.50
C THR A 280 18.16 -3.35 -11.72
N GLN A 281 18.57 -4.57 -11.36
CA GLN A 281 17.81 -5.47 -10.50
C GLN A 281 17.45 -4.85 -9.14
N SER A 282 18.29 -3.98 -8.59
CA SER A 282 18.03 -3.32 -7.28
C SER A 282 16.79 -2.42 -7.32
N ARG A 283 16.34 -2.03 -8.53
CA ARG A 283 15.09 -1.28 -8.74
C ARG A 283 13.84 -2.08 -8.42
N LEU A 284 13.97 -3.39 -8.18
CA LEU A 284 12.89 -4.22 -7.65
C LEU A 284 12.32 -3.62 -6.36
N ASN A 285 13.12 -2.89 -5.58
CA ASN A 285 12.65 -2.09 -4.44
C ASN A 285 11.47 -1.16 -4.81
N CYS A 286 11.63 -0.38 -5.89
CA CYS A 286 10.57 0.49 -6.40
C CYS A 286 9.37 -0.32 -6.90
N VAL A 287 9.60 -1.41 -7.64
CA VAL A 287 8.51 -2.24 -8.18
C VAL A 287 7.63 -2.78 -7.05
N LEU A 288 8.23 -3.31 -5.97
CA LEU A 288 7.49 -3.80 -4.80
C LEU A 288 6.68 -2.68 -4.12
N LYS A 289 7.28 -1.50 -3.94
CA LYS A 289 6.59 -0.33 -3.36
C LYS A 289 5.43 0.14 -4.24
N GLY A 290 5.60 0.16 -5.56
CA GLY A 290 4.53 0.48 -6.50
C GLY A 290 3.37 -0.52 -6.46
N ARG A 291 3.67 -1.82 -6.32
CA ARG A 291 2.67 -2.88 -6.13
C ARG A 291 1.90 -2.70 -4.82
N ALA A 292 2.62 -2.44 -3.73
CA ALA A 292 2.05 -2.15 -2.43
C ALA A 292 1.15 -0.89 -2.44
N CYS A 293 1.49 0.15 -3.20
CA CYS A 293 0.63 1.33 -3.38
C CYS A 293 -0.73 0.96 -3.95
N TRP A 294 -0.78 0.24 -5.08
CA TRP A 294 -2.05 -0.15 -5.69
C TRP A 294 -2.88 -1.06 -4.78
N TRP A 295 -2.23 -1.95 -4.03
CA TRP A 295 -2.90 -2.76 -3.01
C TRP A 295 -3.53 -1.88 -1.92
N MET A 296 -2.76 -0.93 -1.37
CA MET A 296 -3.25 0.02 -0.36
C MET A 296 -4.43 0.83 -0.89
N PHE A 297 -4.32 1.35 -2.11
CA PHE A 297 -5.38 2.15 -2.72
C PHE A 297 -6.66 1.33 -2.91
N ALA A 298 -6.55 0.07 -3.34
CA ALA A 298 -7.72 -0.81 -3.43
C ALA A 298 -8.38 -1.01 -2.06
N ARG A 299 -7.60 -1.21 -0.99
CA ARG A 299 -8.12 -1.27 0.39
C ARG A 299 -8.85 0.01 0.80
N LEU A 300 -8.29 1.18 0.50
CA LEU A 300 -8.90 2.47 0.78
C LEU A 300 -10.19 2.71 -0.02
N ALA A 301 -10.26 2.17 -1.25
CA ALA A 301 -11.45 2.23 -2.09
C ALA A 301 -12.57 1.29 -1.60
N GLY A 302 -12.28 0.37 -0.67
CA GLY A 302 -13.27 -0.52 -0.03
C GLY A 302 -13.00 -2.02 -0.21
N TRP A 303 -11.94 -2.41 -0.91
CA TRP A 303 -11.56 -3.81 -1.03
C TRP A 303 -11.21 -4.40 0.34
N ASP A 304 -11.75 -5.58 0.66
CA ASP A 304 -11.54 -6.19 1.97
C ASP A 304 -10.13 -6.77 2.15
N GLY A 305 -9.43 -7.06 1.04
CA GLY A 305 -8.07 -7.61 1.03
C GLY A 305 -7.95 -9.01 1.63
N ARG A 306 -9.06 -9.72 1.84
CA ARG A 306 -9.10 -11.01 2.54
C ARG A 306 -9.14 -12.16 1.56
N LEU A 307 -8.12 -12.29 0.73
CA LEU A 307 -8.04 -13.42 -0.19
C LEU A 307 -6.79 -14.26 0.02
N LYS A 308 -7.02 -15.57 0.06
CA LYS A 308 -6.01 -16.60 0.00
C LYS A 308 -5.51 -16.71 -1.44
N GLY A 309 -4.37 -16.07 -1.70
CA GLY A 309 -3.69 -16.10 -2.99
C GLY A 309 -4.24 -15.10 -4.02
N CYS A 310 -3.53 -14.99 -5.15
CA CYS A 310 -3.84 -14.09 -6.25
C CYS A 310 -5.04 -14.53 -7.10
N CYS A 311 -5.51 -15.77 -6.94
CA CYS A 311 -6.73 -16.24 -7.57
C CYS A 311 -7.45 -17.34 -6.77
N PRO A 312 -8.71 -17.12 -6.35
CA PRO A 312 -9.48 -18.09 -5.59
C PRO A 312 -10.20 -19.12 -6.49
N VAL A 313 -9.53 -19.67 -7.52
CA VAL A 313 -10.15 -20.79 -8.26
C VAL A 313 -10.20 -22.01 -7.37
N MET A 314 -11.40 -22.59 -7.28
CA MET A 314 -11.68 -23.77 -6.48
C MET A 314 -11.68 -25.04 -7.31
N ASP A 315 -11.65 -24.89 -8.64
CA ASP A 315 -11.56 -25.98 -9.59
C ASP A 315 -10.23 -25.97 -10.40
N GLN A 316 -10.13 -26.88 -11.37
CA GLN A 316 -8.93 -27.05 -12.20
C GLN A 316 -8.86 -26.09 -13.40
N TYR A 317 -9.88 -25.25 -13.59
CA TYR A 317 -9.92 -24.27 -14.66
C TYR A 317 -9.29 -22.97 -14.18
N ASN A 318 -8.86 -22.14 -15.13
CA ASN A 318 -8.18 -20.89 -14.81
C ASN A 318 -9.17 -19.72 -14.79
N LYS A 319 -10.43 -19.92 -14.41
CA LYS A 319 -11.40 -18.82 -14.44
C LYS A 319 -12.41 -18.99 -13.32
N VAL A 320 -12.64 -17.92 -12.56
CA VAL A 320 -13.71 -17.90 -11.56
C VAL A 320 -15.06 -17.86 -12.28
N ASP A 321 -15.80 -18.95 -12.22
CA ASP A 321 -17.12 -19.09 -12.84
C ASP A 321 -18.11 -19.83 -11.92
N PHE A 322 -19.27 -20.23 -12.46
CA PHE A 322 -20.32 -20.86 -11.65
C PHE A 322 -19.86 -22.16 -10.97
N ALA A 323 -18.85 -22.86 -11.50
CA ALA A 323 -18.31 -24.06 -10.88
C ALA A 323 -17.68 -23.75 -9.51
N ASP A 324 -16.94 -22.66 -9.36
CA ASP A 324 -16.35 -22.25 -8.08
C ASP A 324 -17.43 -21.92 -7.05
N PHE A 325 -18.50 -21.25 -7.47
CA PHE A 325 -19.64 -20.96 -6.57
C PHE A 325 -20.37 -22.23 -6.12
N ILE A 326 -20.38 -23.29 -6.95
CA ILE A 326 -20.90 -24.58 -6.55
C ILE A 326 -20.02 -25.20 -5.47
N VAL A 327 -18.69 -25.19 -5.64
CA VAL A 327 -17.74 -25.70 -4.64
C VAL A 327 -17.89 -24.95 -3.30
N LEU A 328 -18.00 -23.62 -3.35
CA LEU A 328 -18.28 -22.81 -2.18
C LEU A 328 -19.61 -23.18 -1.51
N ALA A 329 -20.67 -23.36 -2.29
CA ALA A 329 -21.99 -23.72 -1.79
C ALA A 329 -22.03 -25.13 -1.17
N GLU A 330 -21.28 -26.08 -1.71
CA GLU A 330 -21.15 -27.44 -1.16
C GLU A 330 -20.47 -27.44 0.22
N ALA A 331 -19.53 -26.52 0.44
CA ALA A 331 -18.80 -26.37 1.69
C ALA A 331 -19.44 -25.35 2.67
N TRP A 332 -20.62 -24.81 2.34
CA TRP A 332 -21.24 -23.70 3.08
C TRP A 332 -21.44 -23.98 4.58
N GLN A 333 -21.04 -23.02 5.41
CA GLN A 333 -21.06 -23.07 6.88
C GLN A 333 -20.20 -24.18 7.51
N GLN A 334 -19.26 -24.75 6.75
CA GLN A 334 -18.28 -25.67 7.31
C GLN A 334 -17.07 -24.89 7.86
N TYR A 335 -16.50 -25.42 8.94
CA TYR A 335 -15.18 -25.00 9.40
C TYR A 335 -14.15 -25.94 8.77
N ASP A 336 -13.44 -25.46 7.75
CA ASP A 336 -12.38 -26.20 7.07
C ASP A 336 -11.31 -25.22 6.54
N PRO A 337 -10.27 -24.92 7.34
CA PRO A 337 -9.25 -23.93 7.00
C PRO A 337 -8.33 -24.34 5.84
N VAL A 338 -8.42 -25.59 5.38
CA VAL A 338 -7.64 -26.08 4.23
C VAL A 338 -8.51 -26.28 2.98
N SER A 339 -9.81 -26.00 3.06
CA SER A 339 -10.71 -26.11 1.92
C SER A 339 -10.37 -25.04 0.88
N PRO A 340 -10.40 -25.37 -0.43
CA PRO A 340 -10.32 -24.36 -1.49
C PRO A 340 -11.51 -23.39 -1.47
N ALA A 341 -12.64 -23.77 -0.85
CA ALA A 341 -13.79 -22.90 -0.66
C ALA A 341 -13.61 -21.87 0.47
N GLU A 342 -12.58 -22.05 1.30
CA GLU A 342 -12.17 -21.10 2.33
C GLU A 342 -11.15 -20.14 1.69
N VAL A 343 -11.66 -19.02 1.20
CA VAL A 343 -10.85 -18.05 0.44
C VAL A 343 -10.45 -16.86 1.29
N THR A 344 -10.97 -16.74 2.51
CA THR A 344 -10.72 -15.59 3.41
C THR A 344 -9.75 -15.85 4.56
N ASP A 345 -9.27 -17.08 4.73
CA ASP A 345 -8.34 -17.55 5.77
C ASP A 345 -8.84 -17.31 7.22
N ASP A 346 -10.17 -17.27 7.43
CA ASP A 346 -10.81 -17.23 8.75
C ASP A 346 -11.27 -18.62 9.25
N GLY A 347 -11.11 -19.63 8.39
CA GLY A 347 -11.39 -21.04 8.64
C GLY A 347 -12.85 -21.44 8.45
N TRP A 348 -13.76 -20.49 8.18
CA TRP A 348 -15.18 -20.75 7.99
C TRP A 348 -15.61 -20.42 6.58
N ILE A 349 -16.13 -21.40 5.82
CA ILE A 349 -16.75 -21.11 4.53
C ILE A 349 -18.11 -20.46 4.75
N ASN A 350 -18.22 -19.16 4.50
CA ASN A 350 -19.40 -18.38 4.81
C ASN A 350 -19.63 -17.22 3.83
N PHE A 351 -20.47 -16.26 4.22
CA PHE A 351 -20.81 -15.11 3.39
C PHE A 351 -19.58 -14.25 3.01
N LYS A 352 -18.55 -14.21 3.85
CA LYS A 352 -17.30 -13.52 3.52
C LYS A 352 -16.60 -14.17 2.32
N ASP A 353 -16.51 -15.50 2.28
CA ASP A 353 -15.95 -16.22 1.14
C ASP A 353 -16.77 -16.03 -0.12
N LEU A 354 -18.10 -16.01 0.00
CA LEU A 354 -18.97 -15.74 -1.14
C LEU A 354 -18.77 -14.33 -1.69
N GLN A 355 -18.68 -13.34 -0.79
CA GLN A 355 -18.43 -11.95 -1.17
C GLN A 355 -17.07 -11.85 -1.86
N ALA A 356 -16.02 -12.38 -1.23
CA ALA A 356 -14.66 -12.36 -1.74
C ALA A 356 -14.57 -13.04 -3.12
N LEU A 357 -15.15 -14.23 -3.31
CA LEU A 357 -15.21 -14.93 -4.60
C LEU A 357 -16.00 -14.13 -5.67
N SER A 358 -17.07 -13.43 -5.27
CA SER A 358 -17.91 -12.62 -6.18
C SER A 358 -17.18 -11.45 -6.80
N GLU A 359 -16.16 -10.92 -6.15
CA GLU A 359 -15.34 -9.83 -6.69
C GLU A 359 -14.46 -10.27 -7.87
N PHE A 360 -14.31 -11.59 -8.08
CA PHE A 360 -13.46 -12.20 -9.12
C PHE A 360 -14.28 -12.79 -10.25
N TRP A 361 -15.59 -12.54 -10.30
CA TRP A 361 -16.48 -13.12 -11.30
C TRP A 361 -15.94 -12.95 -12.73
N LEU A 362 -15.71 -14.07 -13.42
CA LEU A 362 -15.14 -14.17 -14.77
C LEU A 362 -13.68 -13.74 -14.93
N LEU A 363 -12.94 -13.52 -13.84
CA LEU A 363 -11.50 -13.26 -13.91
C LEU A 363 -10.77 -14.50 -14.43
N ASP A 364 -9.94 -14.33 -15.45
CA ASP A 364 -9.06 -15.38 -15.97
C ASP A 364 -7.72 -15.35 -15.22
N CYS A 365 -7.42 -16.45 -14.55
CA CYS A 365 -6.29 -16.65 -13.67
C CYS A 365 -5.08 -17.27 -14.34
N THR A 366 -5.10 -17.47 -15.67
CA THR A 366 -3.91 -17.86 -16.45
C THR A 366 -2.75 -16.87 -16.31
N PHE A 367 -3.02 -15.61 -15.95
CA PHE A 367 -2.00 -14.58 -15.76
C PHE A 367 -1.36 -14.59 -14.36
N TRP A 368 -1.90 -15.39 -13.42
CA TRP A 368 -1.52 -15.36 -12.00
C TRP A 368 -0.82 -16.64 -11.50
N GLN A 369 -0.64 -17.65 -12.39
CA GLN A 369 0.19 -18.85 -12.20
C GLN A 369 1.50 -18.70 -12.97
#